data_AF-A0A8K1ZY86-F1
#
_entry.id   AF-A0A8K1ZY86-F1
#
_cell.length_a   1.000
_cell.length_b   1.000
_cell.length_c   1.000
_cell.angle_alpha   90.00
_cell.angle_beta   90.00
_cell.angle_gamma   90.00
#
_symmetry.space_group_name_H-M   'P 1'
#
loop_
_entity.id
_entity.type
_entity.pdbx_description
1 polymer ?
#
loop_
_entity_poly.entity_id
_entity_poly.type
_entity_poly.pdbx_seq_one_letter_code
_entity_poly.pdbx_strand_id
1 'polypeptide(L)'
;MPGTTVTVLVISIAFLRFYDPTDLTELWLPHSSRAWSNLFTVAAILAALANFGTEWYRRNRETGRRSRDEARRVAQERAEAAFRAEEAERRSRDETRRVAQERAETERRSEEEARRVAQERAEAAFRAEEAERAARRARVQARCSAAQIRFQLDPSAAHREQLSTVLVFLEEYGDTL
;
A
#
# COMPACT_ATOMS: atom_id res chain seq x y z
N MET A 1 44.33 -33.85 -8.48
CA MET A 1 45.57 -34.45 -7.94
C MET A 1 46.79 -33.71 -8.53
N PRO A 2 47.08 -32.46 -8.10
CA PRO A 2 48.18 -31.66 -8.66
C PRO A 2 49.44 -31.64 -7.77
N GLY A 3 49.28 -31.90 -6.46
CA GLY A 3 50.40 -31.93 -5.51
C GLY A 3 51.33 -33.13 -5.70
N THR A 4 50.85 -34.24 -6.25
CA THR A 4 51.62 -35.48 -6.41
C THR A 4 52.78 -35.32 -7.39
N THR A 5 52.58 -34.62 -8.51
CA THR A 5 53.62 -34.45 -9.54
C THR A 5 54.78 -33.58 -9.03
N VAL A 6 54.48 -32.46 -8.37
CA VAL A 6 55.52 -31.59 -7.77
C VAL A 6 56.25 -32.33 -6.65
N THR A 7 55.54 -33.08 -5.83
CA THR A 7 56.13 -33.87 -4.74
C THR A 7 57.05 -34.96 -5.29
N VAL A 8 56.63 -35.69 -6.33
CA VAL A 8 57.48 -36.71 -6.99
C VAL A 8 58.73 -36.08 -7.58
N LEU A 9 58.63 -34.92 -8.23
CA LEU A 9 59.79 -34.25 -8.83
C LEU A 9 60.78 -33.71 -7.79
N VAL A 10 60.28 -33.16 -6.68
CA VAL A 10 61.11 -32.75 -5.54
C VAL A 10 61.79 -33.97 -4.90
N ILE A 11 61.07 -35.09 -4.75
CA ILE A 11 61.64 -36.35 -4.25
C ILE A 11 62.72 -36.86 -5.21
N SER A 12 62.49 -36.87 -6.53
CA SER A 12 63.49 -37.26 -7.52
C SER A 12 64.74 -36.37 -7.49
N ILE A 13 64.58 -35.05 -7.35
CA ILE A 13 65.72 -34.12 -7.22
C ILE A 13 66.51 -34.39 -5.94
N ALA A 14 65.81 -34.60 -4.81
CA ALA A 14 66.46 -34.91 -3.55
C ALA A 14 67.23 -36.24 -3.63
N PHE A 15 66.65 -37.24 -4.29
CA PHE A 15 67.26 -38.55 -4.52
C PHE A 15 68.54 -38.44 -5.36
N LEU A 16 68.50 -37.67 -6.46
CA LEU A 16 69.65 -37.42 -7.34
C LEU A 16 70.73 -36.51 -6.72
N ARG A 17 70.36 -35.65 -5.76
CA ARG A 17 71.28 -34.72 -5.10
C ARG A 17 71.99 -35.34 -3.90
N PHE A 18 71.37 -36.32 -3.25
CA PHE A 18 71.89 -36.95 -2.03
C PHE A 18 72.68 -38.24 -2.29
N TYR A 19 72.65 -38.78 -3.52
CA TYR A 19 73.48 -39.93 -3.90
C TYR A 19 74.88 -39.47 -4.35
N ASP A 20 75.92 -39.98 -3.68
CA ASP A 20 77.33 -39.62 -3.86
C ASP A 20 77.88 -40.25 -5.16
N PRO A 21 78.66 -39.54 -6.02
CA PRO A 21 79.27 -40.10 -7.23
C PRO A 21 80.12 -41.38 -7.03
N THR A 22 80.50 -41.72 -5.80
CA THR A 22 81.27 -42.94 -5.47
C THR A 22 80.43 -44.22 -5.43
N ASP A 23 79.11 -44.14 -5.25
CA ASP A 23 78.23 -45.33 -5.26
C ASP A 23 77.72 -45.68 -6.68
N LEU A 24 78.03 -44.83 -7.67
CA LEU A 24 77.61 -45.01 -9.06
C LEU A 24 78.74 -45.56 -9.96
N THR A 25 79.94 -45.79 -9.43
CA THR A 25 81.06 -46.35 -10.22
C THR A 25 80.83 -47.79 -10.70
N GLU A 26 79.85 -48.51 -10.16
CA GLU A 26 79.47 -49.85 -10.64
C GLU A 26 78.48 -49.83 -11.83
N LEU A 27 77.83 -48.71 -12.12
CA LEU A 27 77.03 -48.55 -13.33
C LEU A 27 77.68 -47.49 -14.22
N TRP A 28 78.09 -47.91 -15.41
CA TRP A 28 78.76 -47.15 -16.46
C TRP A 28 77.96 -45.90 -16.91
N LEU A 29 77.88 -44.87 -16.06
CA LEU A 29 77.30 -43.57 -16.36
C LEU A 29 78.38 -42.49 -16.33
N PRO A 30 78.49 -41.64 -17.36
CA PRO A 30 79.56 -40.67 -17.48
C PRO A 30 79.46 -39.56 -16.42
N HIS A 31 80.63 -39.00 -16.13
CA HIS A 31 81.05 -38.08 -15.06
C HIS A 31 80.33 -36.71 -14.97
N SER A 32 79.03 -36.63 -15.27
CA SER A 32 78.27 -35.37 -15.44
C SER A 32 77.09 -35.21 -14.47
N SER A 33 77.21 -35.69 -13.22
CA SER A 33 76.14 -35.66 -12.20
C SER A 33 75.52 -34.27 -11.96
N ARG A 34 76.33 -33.20 -12.02
CA ARG A 34 75.87 -31.81 -11.86
C ARG A 34 74.95 -31.34 -12.98
N ALA A 35 75.20 -31.78 -14.23
CA ALA A 35 74.37 -31.38 -15.37
C ALA A 35 72.97 -31.99 -15.30
N TRP A 36 72.87 -33.25 -14.87
CA TRP A 36 71.60 -33.94 -14.66
C TRP A 36 70.80 -33.32 -13.50
N SER A 37 71.45 -32.99 -12.37
CA SER A 37 70.79 -32.34 -11.24
C SER A 37 70.19 -30.97 -11.59
N ASN A 38 70.92 -30.16 -12.37
CA ASN A 38 70.43 -28.88 -12.87
C ASN A 38 69.21 -29.06 -13.79
N LEU A 39 69.25 -30.06 -14.68
CA LEU A 39 68.14 -30.36 -15.59
C LEU A 39 66.88 -30.78 -14.83
N PHE A 40 67.00 -31.63 -13.81
CA PHE A 40 65.85 -32.00 -12.97
C PHE A 40 65.31 -30.82 -12.17
N THR A 41 66.18 -29.95 -11.66
CA THR A 41 65.77 -28.73 -10.93
C THR A 41 64.95 -27.80 -11.82
N VAL A 42 65.41 -27.56 -13.06
CA VAL A 42 64.66 -26.77 -14.04
C VAL A 42 63.34 -27.45 -14.39
N ALA A 43 63.32 -28.77 -14.56
CA ALA A 43 62.09 -29.52 -14.80
C ALA A 43 61.08 -29.42 -13.64
N ALA A 44 61.53 -29.42 -12.37
CA ALA A 44 60.65 -29.20 -11.21
C ALA A 44 60.06 -27.81 -11.20
N ILE A 45 60.87 -26.79 -11.49
CA ILE A 45 60.41 -25.41 -11.52
C ILE A 45 59.37 -25.22 -12.62
N LEU A 46 59.61 -25.77 -13.82
CA LEU A 46 58.65 -25.73 -14.92
C LEU A 46 57.36 -26.50 -14.60
N ALA A 47 57.46 -27.67 -13.98
CA ALA A 47 56.30 -28.44 -13.54
C ALA A 47 55.50 -27.70 -12.46
N ALA A 48 56.17 -27.03 -11.51
CA ALA A 48 55.53 -26.24 -10.47
C ALA A 48 54.84 -25.00 -11.05
N LEU A 49 55.46 -24.30 -12.00
CA LEU A 49 54.87 -23.17 -12.71
C LEU A 49 53.64 -23.59 -13.54
N ALA A 50 53.74 -24.71 -14.26
CA ALA A 50 52.61 -25.26 -15.02
C ALA A 50 51.46 -25.65 -14.07
N ASN A 51 51.77 -26.33 -12.96
CA ASN A 51 50.79 -26.70 -11.94
C ASN A 51 50.10 -25.46 -11.35
N PHE A 52 50.89 -24.48 -10.92
CA PHE A 52 50.38 -23.21 -10.38
C PHE A 52 49.50 -22.47 -11.38
N GLY A 53 49.91 -22.40 -12.66
CA GLY A 53 49.12 -21.78 -13.72
C GLY A 53 47.76 -22.46 -13.93
N THR A 54 47.73 -23.80 -13.95
CA THR A 54 46.47 -24.55 -14.09
C THR A 54 45.55 -24.38 -12.89
N GLU A 55 46.10 -24.41 -11.67
CA GLU A 55 45.31 -24.19 -10.45
C GLU A 55 44.80 -22.76 -10.34
N TRP A 56 45.64 -21.77 -10.69
CA TRP A 56 45.25 -20.37 -10.75
C TRP A 56 44.11 -20.16 -11.76
N TYR A 57 44.23 -20.72 -12.96
CA TYR A 57 43.20 -20.59 -14.00
C TYR A 57 41.88 -21.23 -13.56
N ARG A 58 41.92 -22.43 -12.97
CA ARG A 58 40.74 -23.11 -12.41
C ARG A 58 40.09 -22.26 -11.31
N ARG A 59 40.88 -21.79 -10.34
CA ARG A 59 40.39 -21.00 -9.20
C ARG A 59 39.82 -19.67 -9.65
N ASN A 60 40.48 -18.97 -10.58
CA ASN A 60 40.00 -17.72 -11.14
C ASN A 60 38.65 -17.90 -11.86
N ARG A 61 38.52 -19.00 -12.62
CA ARG A 61 37.25 -19.34 -13.28
C ARG A 61 36.13 -19.66 -12.29
N GLU A 62 36.43 -20.36 -11.20
CA GLU A 62 35.48 -20.66 -10.13
C GLU A 62 35.04 -19.40 -9.38
N THR A 63 35.98 -18.52 -9.03
CA THR A 63 35.67 -17.22 -8.40
C THR A 63 34.78 -16.37 -9.30
N GLY A 64 35.07 -16.32 -10.60
CA GLY A 64 34.24 -15.61 -11.58
C GLY A 64 32.83 -16.20 -11.74
N ARG A 65 32.66 -17.53 -11.58
CA ARG A 65 31.33 -18.15 -11.54
C ARG A 65 30.57 -17.77 -10.28
N ARG A 66 31.18 -17.92 -9.10
CA ARG A 66 30.55 -17.58 -7.81
C ARG A 66 30.09 -16.13 -7.77
N SER A 67 30.93 -15.20 -8.20
CA SER A 67 30.57 -13.78 -8.26
C SER A 67 29.37 -13.51 -9.17
N ARG A 68 29.27 -14.20 -10.33
CA ARG A 68 28.10 -14.07 -11.21
C ARG A 68 26.85 -14.67 -10.60
N ASP A 69 26.96 -15.81 -9.92
CA ASP A 69 25.82 -16.45 -9.26
C ASP A 69 25.32 -15.61 -8.08
N GLU A 70 26.22 -15.03 -7.28
CA GLU A 70 25.89 -14.06 -6.24
C GLU A 70 25.22 -12.82 -6.82
N ALA A 71 25.78 -12.24 -7.89
CA ALA A 71 25.17 -11.09 -8.56
C ALA A 71 23.77 -11.40 -9.10
N ARG A 72 23.55 -12.62 -9.65
CA ARG A 72 22.24 -13.06 -10.11
C ARG A 72 21.24 -13.21 -8.96
N ARG A 73 21.66 -13.79 -7.83
CA ARG A 73 20.81 -13.91 -6.63
C ARG A 73 20.41 -12.55 -6.10
N VAL A 74 21.36 -11.63 -5.95
CA VAL A 74 21.08 -10.26 -5.50
C VAL A 74 20.16 -9.54 -6.49
N ALA A 75 20.34 -9.73 -7.80
CA ALA A 75 19.46 -9.15 -8.80
C ALA A 75 18.03 -9.72 -8.72
N GLN A 76 17.88 -11.03 -8.52
CA GLN A 76 16.59 -11.68 -8.32
C GLN A 76 15.89 -11.19 -7.05
N GLU A 77 16.59 -11.17 -5.91
CA GLU A 77 16.05 -10.66 -4.64
C GLU A 77 15.60 -9.20 -4.76
N ARG A 78 16.37 -8.36 -5.46
CA ARG A 78 16.00 -6.97 -5.73
C ARG A 78 14.76 -6.86 -6.62
N ALA A 79 14.66 -7.68 -7.66
CA ALA A 79 13.50 -7.70 -8.54
C ALA A 79 12.23 -8.15 -7.78
N GLU A 80 12.33 -9.18 -6.96
CA GLU A 80 11.23 -9.65 -6.10
C GLU A 80 10.84 -8.62 -5.04
N ALA A 81 11.82 -7.92 -4.44
CA ALA A 81 11.55 -6.84 -3.50
C ALA A 81 10.85 -5.65 -4.19
N ALA A 82 11.30 -5.28 -5.39
CA ALA A 82 10.68 -4.21 -6.18
C ALA A 82 9.24 -4.56 -6.56
N PHE A 83 8.99 -5.79 -7.02
CA PHE A 83 7.64 -6.25 -7.33
C PHE A 83 6.72 -6.21 -6.11
N ARG A 84 7.18 -6.71 -4.96
CA ARG A 84 6.41 -6.65 -3.70
C ARG A 84 6.12 -5.22 -3.26
N ALA A 85 7.08 -4.31 -3.43
CA ALA A 85 6.90 -2.90 -3.10
C ALA A 85 5.85 -2.24 -4.02
N GLU A 86 5.92 -2.49 -5.32
CA GLU A 86 4.94 -1.98 -6.28
C GLU A 86 3.53 -2.54 -6.00
N GLU A 87 3.42 -3.82 -5.70
CA GLU A 87 2.14 -4.43 -5.36
C GLU A 87 1.55 -3.85 -4.06
N ALA A 88 2.39 -3.64 -3.04
CA ALA A 88 1.97 -3.00 -1.79
C ALA A 88 1.49 -1.55 -2.04
N GLU A 89 2.18 -0.81 -2.89
CA GLU A 89 1.77 0.55 -3.28
C GLU A 89 0.43 0.55 -4.00
N ARG A 90 0.23 -0.37 -4.95
CA ARG A 90 -1.06 -0.53 -5.65
C ARG A 90 -2.19 -0.83 -4.68
N ARG A 91 -1.99 -1.77 -3.75
CA ARG A 91 -2.98 -2.09 -2.70
C ARG A 91 -3.31 -0.88 -1.83
N SER A 92 -2.29 -0.12 -1.41
CA SER A 92 -2.47 1.10 -0.60
C SER A 92 -3.25 2.18 -1.35
N ARG A 93 -2.96 2.38 -2.65
CA ARG A 93 -3.70 3.30 -3.51
C ARG A 93 -5.16 2.87 -3.68
N ASP A 94 -5.40 1.58 -3.92
CA ASP A 94 -6.76 1.04 -4.06
C ASP A 94 -7.56 1.16 -2.76
N GLU A 95 -6.94 0.88 -1.62
CA GLU A 95 -7.56 1.07 -0.30
C GLU A 95 -7.91 2.54 -0.05
N THR A 96 -6.98 3.45 -0.32
CA THR A 96 -7.22 4.90 -0.21
C THR A 96 -8.40 5.34 -1.09
N ARG A 97 -8.48 4.80 -2.31
CA ARG A 97 -9.59 5.09 -3.23
C ARG A 97 -10.93 4.54 -2.71
N ARG A 98 -10.95 3.33 -2.15
CA ARG A 98 -12.15 2.73 -1.55
C ARG A 98 -12.65 3.55 -0.37
N VAL A 99 -11.76 3.92 0.54
CA VAL A 99 -12.11 4.76 1.70
C VAL A 99 -12.63 6.12 1.26
N ALA A 100 -12.02 6.74 0.24
CA ALA A 100 -12.51 8.01 -0.30
C ALA A 100 -13.92 7.87 -0.92
N GLN A 101 -14.18 6.77 -1.63
CA GLN A 101 -15.49 6.48 -2.21
C GLN A 101 -16.56 6.28 -1.13
N GLU A 102 -16.25 5.50 -0.09
CA GLU A 102 -17.16 5.26 1.04
C GLU A 102 -17.49 6.55 1.79
N ARG A 103 -16.48 7.42 2.01
CA ARG A 103 -16.70 8.76 2.59
C ARG A 103 -17.61 9.63 1.71
N ALA A 104 -17.36 9.65 0.41
CA ALA A 104 -18.21 10.43 -0.51
C ALA A 104 -19.65 9.89 -0.56
N GLU A 105 -19.84 8.57 -0.47
CA GLU A 105 -21.17 7.96 -0.46
C GLU A 105 -21.91 8.23 0.85
N THR A 106 -21.22 8.11 1.99
CA THR A 106 -21.80 8.43 3.31
C THR A 106 -22.18 9.91 3.40
N GLU A 107 -21.33 10.81 2.90
CA GLU A 107 -21.63 12.24 2.81
C GLU A 107 -22.87 12.50 1.95
N ARG A 108 -22.93 11.94 0.73
CA ARG A 108 -24.12 12.05 -0.15
C ARG A 108 -25.39 11.54 0.52
N ARG A 109 -25.34 10.38 1.19
CA ARG A 109 -26.49 9.85 1.92
C ARG A 109 -26.94 10.80 3.03
N SER A 110 -25.99 11.37 3.78
CA SER A 110 -26.30 12.34 4.83
C SER A 110 -26.90 13.64 4.27
N GLU A 111 -26.43 14.12 3.12
CA GLU A 111 -26.99 15.29 2.45
C GLU A 111 -28.40 15.03 1.93
N GLU A 112 -28.64 13.87 1.31
CA GLU A 112 -29.96 13.46 0.84
C GLU A 112 -30.94 13.34 2.01
N GLU A 113 -30.53 12.74 3.12
CA GLU A 113 -31.34 12.63 4.33
C GLU A 113 -31.64 14.02 4.92
N ALA A 114 -30.64 14.89 5.02
CA ALA A 114 -30.82 16.26 5.49
C ALA A 114 -31.81 17.04 4.61
N ARG A 115 -31.74 16.86 3.28
CA ARG A 115 -32.70 17.47 2.34
C ARG A 115 -34.12 16.94 2.53
N ARG A 116 -34.29 15.62 2.72
CA ARG A 116 -35.60 15.03 3.01
C ARG A 116 -36.19 15.57 4.30
N VAL A 117 -35.40 15.59 5.38
CA VAL A 117 -35.83 16.15 6.67
C VAL A 117 -36.18 17.63 6.55
N ALA A 118 -35.40 18.41 5.81
CA ALA A 118 -35.70 19.82 5.57
C ALA A 118 -37.01 20.00 4.79
N GLN A 119 -37.25 19.18 3.76
CA GLN A 119 -38.49 19.20 2.99
C GLN A 119 -39.70 18.82 3.85
N GLU A 120 -39.62 17.73 4.60
CA GLU A 120 -40.71 17.31 5.51
C GLU A 120 -41.03 18.38 6.55
N ARG A 121 -40.01 19.05 7.11
CA ARG A 121 -40.20 20.17 8.04
C ARG A 121 -40.89 21.36 7.37
N ALA A 122 -40.52 21.71 6.14
CA ALA A 122 -41.16 22.79 5.39
C ALA A 122 -42.63 22.47 5.10
N GLU A 123 -42.93 21.25 4.66
CA GLU A 123 -44.30 20.79 4.41
C GLU A 123 -45.15 20.73 5.69
N ALA A 124 -44.55 20.30 6.81
CA ALA A 124 -45.20 20.30 8.11
C ALA A 124 -45.49 21.73 8.59
N ALA A 125 -44.55 22.66 8.40
CA ALA A 125 -44.73 24.07 8.75
C ALA A 125 -45.85 24.70 7.92
N PHE A 126 -45.89 24.45 6.62
CA PHE A 126 -46.96 24.92 5.74
C PHE A 126 -48.33 24.39 6.18
N ARG A 127 -48.44 23.09 6.46
CA ARG A 127 -49.69 22.48 6.96
C ARG A 127 -50.12 23.06 8.30
N ALA A 128 -49.18 23.32 9.21
CA ALA A 128 -49.48 23.93 10.50
C ALA A 128 -50.02 25.36 10.34
N GLU A 129 -49.44 26.15 9.44
CA GLU A 129 -49.90 27.50 9.14
C GLU A 129 -51.30 27.50 8.51
N GLU A 130 -51.57 26.61 7.54
CA GLU A 130 -52.91 26.46 6.96
C GLU A 130 -53.94 26.03 8.00
N ALA A 131 -53.59 25.09 8.89
CA ALA A 131 -54.45 24.66 9.98
C ALA A 131 -54.74 25.80 10.96
N GLU A 132 -53.75 26.65 11.27
CA GLU A 132 -53.94 27.83 12.11
C GLU A 132 -54.88 28.84 11.45
N ARG A 133 -54.67 29.14 10.16
CA ARG A 133 -55.55 30.02 9.39
C ARG A 133 -56.97 29.48 9.33
N ALA A 134 -57.14 28.17 9.14
CA ALA A 134 -58.45 27.51 9.15
C ALA A 134 -59.11 27.56 10.54
N ALA A 135 -58.37 27.26 11.60
CA ALA A 135 -58.86 27.35 12.97
C ALA A 135 -59.26 28.78 13.36
N ARG A 136 -58.47 29.79 12.93
CA ARG A 136 -58.79 31.21 13.13
C ARG A 136 -60.11 31.58 12.44
N ARG A 137 -60.28 31.20 11.17
CA ARG A 137 -61.54 31.41 10.42
C ARG A 137 -62.73 30.72 11.09
N ALA A 138 -62.58 29.47 11.51
CA ALA A 138 -63.63 28.72 12.20
C ALA A 138 -64.04 29.37 13.54
N ARG A 139 -63.06 29.87 14.33
CA ARG A 139 -63.34 30.61 15.58
C ARG A 139 -64.15 31.89 15.32
N VAL A 140 -63.79 32.64 14.29
CA VAL A 140 -64.52 33.85 13.89
C VAL A 140 -65.96 33.49 13.50
N GLN A 141 -66.13 32.49 12.63
CA GLN A 141 -67.45 32.03 12.20
C GLN A 141 -68.31 31.57 13.38
N ALA A 142 -67.76 30.74 14.27
CA ALA A 142 -68.47 30.26 15.46
C ALA A 142 -68.92 31.41 16.38
N ARG A 143 -68.08 32.44 16.57
CA ARG A 143 -68.44 33.62 17.37
C ARG A 143 -69.60 34.41 16.74
N CYS A 144 -69.58 34.57 15.43
CA CYS A 144 -70.65 35.26 14.69
C CYS A 144 -71.97 34.50 14.78
N SER A 145 -71.95 33.19 14.50
CA SER A 145 -73.13 32.33 14.60
C SER A 145 -73.71 32.33 16.02
N ALA A 146 -72.86 32.25 17.05
CA ALA A 146 -73.32 32.30 18.44
C ALA A 146 -73.98 33.64 18.80
N ALA A 147 -73.41 34.77 18.38
CA ALA A 147 -73.99 36.09 18.63
C ALA A 147 -75.35 36.25 17.93
N GLN A 148 -75.45 35.79 16.68
CA GLN A 148 -76.70 35.82 15.93
C GLN A 148 -77.78 34.94 16.57
N ILE A 149 -77.45 33.71 16.96
CA ILE A 149 -78.38 32.79 17.63
C ILE A 149 -78.87 33.40 18.95
N ARG A 150 -77.98 33.98 19.77
CA ARG A 150 -78.37 34.64 21.03
C ARG A 150 -79.34 35.78 20.81
N PHE A 151 -79.08 36.64 19.81
CA PHE A 151 -79.98 37.74 19.46
C PHE A 151 -81.35 37.25 18.96
N GLN A 152 -81.39 36.17 18.18
CA GLN A 152 -82.64 35.56 17.70
C GLN A 152 -83.47 34.93 18.83
N LEU A 153 -82.81 34.36 19.85
CA LEU A 153 -83.47 33.77 21.02
C LEU A 153 -83.99 34.84 21.99
N ASP A 154 -83.22 35.92 22.20
CA ASP A 154 -83.59 37.04 23.07
C ASP A 154 -83.08 38.38 22.50
N PRO A 155 -83.96 39.21 21.90
CA PRO A 155 -83.59 40.49 21.31
C PRO A 155 -83.46 41.60 22.37
N SER A 156 -82.69 41.36 23.43
CA SER A 156 -82.37 42.35 24.46
C SER A 156 -81.30 43.34 24.00
N ALA A 157 -81.24 44.50 24.67
CA ALA A 157 -80.26 45.55 24.37
C ALA A 157 -78.80 45.04 24.48
N ALA A 158 -78.53 44.17 25.46
CA ALA A 158 -77.22 43.56 25.66
C ALA A 158 -76.80 42.64 24.48
N HIS A 159 -77.70 41.81 23.96
CA HIS A 159 -77.39 40.97 22.80
C HIS A 159 -77.27 41.77 21.50
N ARG A 160 -77.98 42.90 21.38
CA ARG A 160 -77.82 43.84 20.26
C ARG A 160 -76.43 44.48 20.25
N GLU A 161 -75.93 44.91 21.41
CA GLU A 161 -74.58 45.48 21.55
C GLU A 161 -73.50 44.44 21.23
N GLN A 162 -73.65 43.20 21.72
CA GLN A 162 -72.74 42.10 21.41
C GLN A 162 -72.69 41.80 19.90
N LEU A 163 -73.84 41.77 19.22
CA LEU A 163 -73.88 41.54 17.77
C LEU A 163 -73.23 42.71 17.01
N SER A 164 -73.51 43.95 17.40
CA SER A 164 -72.86 45.14 16.83
C SER A 164 -71.34 45.09 16.97
N THR A 165 -70.84 44.64 18.12
CA THR A 165 -69.40 44.51 18.40
C THR A 165 -68.74 43.48 17.49
N VAL A 166 -69.40 42.33 17.25
CA VAL A 166 -68.88 41.31 16.34
C VAL A 166 -68.91 41.79 14.89
N LEU A 167 -69.92 42.56 14.47
CA LEU A 167 -69.99 43.13 13.12
C LEU A 167 -68.88 44.15 12.86
N VAL A 168 -68.60 45.05 13.80
CA VAL A 168 -67.46 45.99 13.71
C VAL A 168 -66.13 45.24 13.64
N PHE A 169 -65.96 44.21 14.48
CA PHE A 169 -64.77 43.36 14.44
C PHE A 169 -64.58 42.65 13.08
N LEU A 170 -65.67 42.23 12.42
CA LEU A 170 -65.60 41.62 11.10
C LEU A 170 -65.25 42.62 9.99
N GLU A 171 -65.73 43.86 10.09
CA GLU A 171 -65.38 44.94 9.17
C GLU A 171 -63.88 45.23 9.22
N GLU A 172 -63.33 45.37 10.43
CA GLU A 172 -61.89 45.53 10.66
C GLU A 172 -61.07 44.30 10.21
N TYR A 173 -61.61 43.09 10.41
CA TYR A 173 -60.95 41.85 9.96
C TYR A 173 -60.93 41.73 8.44
N GLY A 174 -62.01 42.18 7.76
CA GLY A 174 -62.12 42.18 6.31
C GLY A 174 -61.07 43.05 5.61
N ASP A 175 -60.64 44.13 6.26
CA ASP A 175 -59.58 45.03 5.77
C ASP A 175 -58.16 44.45 5.92
N THR A 176 -57.98 43.31 6.59
CA THR A 176 -56.66 42.70 6.88
C THR A 176 -56.33 41.44 6.07
N LEU A 177 -57.15 41.09 5.07
CA LEU A 177 -56.94 39.99 4.11
C LEU A 177 -56.35 40.50 2.79
#